data_AF-A0A2D6PTA2-F1
#
_entry.id   AF-A0A2D6PTA2-F1
#
_cell.length_a   1.000
_cell.length_b   1.000
_cell.length_c   1.000
_cell.angle_alpha   90.00
_cell.angle_beta   90.00
_cell.angle_gamma   90.00
#
_symmetry.space_group_name_H-M   'P 1'
#
loop_
_entity.id
_entity.type
_entity.pdbx_description
1 polymer ?
#
loop_
_entity_poly.entity_id
_entity_poly.type
_entity_poly.pdbx_seq_one_letter_code
_entity_poly.pdbx_strand_id
1 'polypeptide(L)'
;MNEHAVRNAVALRAVILLFGLGLAVHAQQNETIVVSEATKAETVAEIGVDPEPDLNCHIAFFPRAGIAGIVPSDAEFTEGTARQRHLAKRYFTAGVLKTSGQINQYYTTGTLAGVEFDWFLEDNFEPSPGYLPVRAEFVDSTGAVVCYMYCYDLAGYLARHAELEAMLGHPMYYQRVWAGAVVRGTDSHGHSEIKKDDNEIRGVFAAPKVKIDKHGNNLPDGVEYVDHMHLHHGNTVGSTTQVASIATLAMPWTESEARALAQTSGTYYASNVTFNSCNPPPSGFVFGDGDIKIDVEDFISTTTFVARKKIELKGDRNTFTCHTAHALFVSYDGDIKIKSKDNVLEGECLTVKKVKVEKDRNTIHGIVQGKRVSIKSKENFVSDGTH
;
A
#
# COMPACT_ATOMS: atom_id res chain seq x y z
N MET A 1 39.74 -54.23 -20.13
CA MET A 1 39.17 -52.86 -20.17
C MET A 1 40.09 -51.96 -19.37
N ASN A 2 40.51 -50.83 -19.96
CA ASN A 2 41.64 -50.03 -19.49
C ASN A 2 41.19 -49.06 -18.37
N GLU A 3 41.67 -49.23 -17.13
CA GLU A 3 41.22 -48.44 -15.96
C GLU A 3 41.44 -46.93 -16.12
N HIS A 4 42.41 -46.53 -16.96
CA HIS A 4 42.65 -45.13 -17.31
C HIS A 4 41.51 -44.49 -18.13
N ALA A 5 40.79 -45.26 -18.94
CA ALA A 5 39.67 -44.75 -19.73
C ALA A 5 38.43 -44.47 -18.87
N VAL A 6 38.25 -45.22 -17.79
CA VAL A 6 37.12 -45.05 -16.85
C VAL A 6 37.35 -43.85 -15.94
N ARG A 7 38.59 -43.61 -15.46
CA ARG A 7 38.92 -42.42 -14.66
C ARG A 7 38.73 -41.11 -15.42
N ASN A 8 39.11 -41.06 -16.70
CA ASN A 8 38.93 -39.86 -17.53
C ASN A 8 37.46 -39.57 -17.83
N ALA A 9 36.61 -40.60 -17.98
CA ALA A 9 35.18 -40.43 -18.20
C ALA A 9 34.44 -39.91 -16.94
N VAL A 10 34.88 -40.32 -15.74
CA VAL A 10 34.32 -39.83 -14.47
C VAL A 10 34.75 -38.39 -14.18
N ALA A 11 36.02 -38.04 -14.45
CA ALA A 11 36.50 -36.67 -14.32
C ALA A 11 35.81 -35.71 -15.30
N LEU A 12 35.59 -36.13 -16.55
CA LEU A 12 34.88 -35.33 -17.56
C LEU A 12 33.39 -35.14 -17.20
N ARG A 13 32.74 -36.16 -16.62
CA ARG A 13 31.37 -36.02 -16.10
C ARG A 13 31.27 -35.11 -14.87
N ALA A 14 32.29 -35.12 -13.99
CA ALA A 14 32.34 -34.21 -12.85
C ALA A 14 32.58 -32.75 -13.29
N VAL A 15 33.41 -32.53 -14.32
CA VAL A 15 33.62 -31.19 -14.91
C VAL A 15 32.37 -30.70 -15.64
N ILE A 16 31.65 -31.55 -16.37
CA ILE A 16 30.37 -31.18 -17.01
C ILE A 16 29.26 -30.94 -15.96
N LEU A 17 29.28 -31.64 -14.81
CA LEU A 17 28.38 -31.32 -13.68
C LEU A 17 28.75 -30.01 -12.99
N LEU A 18 30.04 -29.68 -12.86
CA LEU A 18 30.52 -28.44 -12.24
C LEU A 18 30.33 -27.20 -13.14
N PHE A 19 30.39 -27.36 -14.46
CA PHE A 19 30.06 -26.28 -15.41
C PHE A 19 28.58 -26.24 -15.81
N GLY A 20 27.83 -27.34 -15.65
CA GLY A 20 26.37 -27.39 -15.85
C GLY A 20 25.55 -26.86 -14.68
N LEU A 21 26.18 -26.64 -13.52
CA LEU A 21 25.64 -25.91 -12.37
C LEU A 21 26.01 -24.41 -12.38
N GLY A 22 26.71 -23.96 -13.43
CA GLY A 22 26.71 -22.56 -13.83
C GLY A 22 25.33 -22.22 -14.38
N LEU A 23 24.37 -22.07 -13.45
CA LEU A 23 23.07 -21.45 -13.67
C LEU A 23 23.25 -20.29 -14.64
N ALA A 24 22.37 -20.22 -15.64
CA ALA A 24 22.30 -19.11 -16.56
C ALA A 24 22.46 -17.81 -15.77
N VAL A 25 23.58 -17.12 -15.97
CA VAL A 25 23.72 -15.70 -15.66
C VAL A 25 22.65 -15.05 -16.52
N HIS A 26 21.44 -14.96 -15.99
CA HIS A 26 20.40 -14.17 -16.60
C HIS A 26 20.97 -12.77 -16.58
N ALA A 27 21.31 -12.24 -17.75
CA ALA A 27 21.76 -10.86 -17.85
C ALA A 27 20.65 -10.01 -17.22
N GLN A 28 20.93 -9.46 -16.04
CA GLN A 28 19.98 -8.62 -15.34
C GLN A 28 19.67 -7.42 -16.23
N GLN A 29 18.40 -7.24 -16.56
CA GLN A 29 17.95 -6.06 -17.29
C GLN A 29 17.57 -5.00 -16.28
N ASN A 30 18.16 -3.81 -16.40
CA ASN A 30 17.83 -2.68 -15.56
C ASN A 30 16.72 -1.86 -16.22
N GLU A 31 15.62 -1.65 -15.51
CA GLU A 31 14.56 -0.72 -15.90
C GLU A 31 14.80 0.61 -15.20
N THR A 32 15.16 1.64 -15.97
CA THR A 32 15.43 2.98 -15.43
C THR A 32 14.15 3.79 -15.29
N ILE A 33 13.93 4.36 -14.10
CA ILE A 33 12.72 5.08 -13.73
C ILE A 33 13.09 6.45 -13.18
N VAL A 34 12.70 7.50 -13.90
CA VAL A 34 12.99 8.88 -13.48
C VAL A 34 12.07 9.28 -12.33
N VAL A 35 12.65 9.74 -11.22
CA VAL A 35 11.93 10.24 -10.05
C VAL A 35 12.08 11.76 -9.90
N SER A 36 11.14 12.37 -9.18
CA SER A 36 11.15 13.81 -8.96
C SER A 36 12.28 14.25 -8.02
N GLU A 37 12.76 15.49 -8.16
CA GLU A 37 13.75 16.08 -7.24
C GLU A 37 13.28 16.10 -5.79
N ALA A 38 11.97 16.19 -5.54
CA ALA A 38 11.41 16.07 -4.19
C ALA A 38 11.65 14.67 -3.60
N THR A 39 11.43 13.61 -4.39
CA THR A 39 11.70 12.22 -3.97
C THR A 39 13.18 12.01 -3.71
N LYS A 40 14.06 12.53 -4.57
CA LYS A 40 15.51 12.52 -4.33
C LYS A 40 15.87 13.24 -3.04
N ALA A 41 15.39 14.46 -2.83
CA ALA A 41 15.70 15.24 -1.64
C ALA A 41 15.24 14.54 -0.35
N GLU A 42 14.08 13.90 -0.38
CA GLU A 42 13.61 13.07 0.73
C GLU A 42 14.51 11.86 0.99
N THR A 43 14.96 11.18 -0.06
CA THR A 43 15.90 10.04 0.03
C THR A 43 17.28 10.49 0.54
N VAL A 44 17.85 11.58 0.02
CA VAL A 44 19.15 12.12 0.47
C VAL A 44 19.10 12.61 1.91
N ALA A 45 17.98 13.20 2.35
CA ALA A 45 17.80 13.60 3.74
C ALA A 45 17.76 12.41 4.72
N GLU A 46 17.40 11.22 4.22
CA GLU A 46 17.33 9.98 4.99
C GLU A 46 18.70 9.27 5.04
N ILE A 47 19.45 9.27 3.94
CA ILE A 47 20.78 8.61 3.82
C ILE A 47 21.91 9.45 4.44
N GLY A 48 21.59 10.53 5.17
CA GLY A 48 22.52 11.59 5.56
C GLY A 48 23.74 11.19 6.43
N VAL A 49 23.92 9.93 6.79
CA VAL A 49 25.15 9.32 7.34
C VAL A 49 25.20 7.86 6.89
N ASP A 50 26.38 7.39 6.45
CA ASP A 50 26.69 5.99 6.10
C ASP A 50 26.30 5.06 7.26
N PRO A 51 25.20 4.31 7.17
CA PRO A 51 24.86 3.35 8.19
C PRO A 51 25.58 2.03 7.88
N GLU A 52 26.15 1.42 8.91
CA GLU A 52 26.80 0.11 8.77
C GLU A 52 25.87 -0.92 8.10
N PRO A 53 26.39 -1.88 7.31
CA PRO A 53 25.62 -2.87 6.55
C PRO A 53 24.74 -3.81 7.40
N ASP A 54 24.70 -3.62 8.73
CA ASP A 54 23.92 -4.34 9.73
C ASP A 54 22.54 -3.70 10.02
N LEU A 55 22.06 -2.78 9.19
CA LEU A 55 20.77 -2.11 9.40
C LEU A 55 19.61 -3.11 9.50
N ASN A 56 18.85 -2.99 10.58
CA ASN A 56 17.60 -3.71 10.81
C ASN A 56 16.69 -3.55 9.59
N CYS A 57 15.98 -4.58 9.15
CA CYS A 57 14.97 -4.42 8.09
C CYS A 57 13.60 -4.89 8.57
N HIS A 58 12.55 -4.37 7.95
CA HIS A 58 11.18 -4.78 8.22
C HIS A 58 10.44 -5.07 6.92
N ILE A 59 9.30 -5.73 7.06
CA ILE A 59 8.43 -6.03 5.92
C ILE A 59 7.31 -5.00 5.84
N ALA A 60 7.33 -4.19 4.79
CA ALA A 60 6.21 -3.35 4.38
C ALA A 60 5.26 -4.17 3.49
N PHE A 61 4.09 -4.53 4.01
CA PHE A 61 3.10 -5.26 3.20
C PHE A 61 2.21 -4.30 2.41
N PHE A 62 2.33 -4.30 1.07
CA PHE A 62 1.54 -3.47 0.13
C PHE A 62 0.22 -4.19 -0.25
N PRO A 63 -0.92 -3.91 0.43
CA PRO A 63 -1.99 -4.90 0.54
C PRO A 63 -2.86 -5.05 -0.71
N ARG A 64 -2.98 -4.01 -1.54
CA ARG A 64 -3.60 -4.12 -2.87
C ARG A 64 -2.70 -4.76 -3.91
N ALA A 65 -1.39 -4.63 -3.70
CA ALA A 65 -0.44 -5.30 -4.55
C ALA A 65 -0.33 -6.78 -4.18
N GLY A 66 -0.68 -7.15 -2.94
CA GLY A 66 -0.37 -8.47 -2.41
C GLY A 66 1.13 -8.73 -2.35
N ILE A 67 1.94 -7.67 -2.41
CA ILE A 67 3.40 -7.73 -2.48
C ILE A 67 3.95 -7.29 -1.13
N ALA A 68 4.89 -8.08 -0.63
CA ALA A 68 5.70 -7.69 0.51
C ALA A 68 6.98 -6.97 0.03
N GLY A 69 7.32 -5.88 0.70
CA GLY A 69 8.57 -5.13 0.48
C GLY A 69 9.49 -5.29 1.67
N ILE A 70 10.72 -5.76 1.45
CA ILE A 70 11.80 -5.63 2.42
C ILE A 70 12.27 -4.18 2.37
N VAL A 71 12.16 -3.50 3.50
CA VAL A 71 12.49 -2.09 3.66
C VAL A 71 13.58 -1.98 4.72
N PRO A 72 14.76 -1.46 4.36
CA PRO A 72 15.78 -1.17 5.34
C PRO A 72 15.27 -0.18 6.39
N SER A 73 15.75 -0.35 7.61
CA SER A 73 15.30 0.42 8.76
C SER A 73 16.42 0.77 9.71
N ASP A 74 16.44 2.02 10.13
CA ASP A 74 17.31 2.42 11.23
C ASP A 74 16.58 2.12 12.55
N ALA A 75 17.09 1.13 13.30
CA ALA A 75 16.51 0.77 14.59
C ALA A 75 16.68 1.86 15.65
N GLU A 76 17.55 2.85 15.42
CA GLU A 76 17.73 3.98 16.34
C GLU A 76 16.58 5.01 16.21
N PHE A 77 15.73 4.93 15.18
CA PHE A 77 14.65 5.88 14.94
C PHE A 77 13.28 5.22 14.77
N THR A 78 12.47 5.24 15.83
CA THR A 78 11.03 4.87 15.75
C THR A 78 10.28 5.66 14.68
N GLU A 79 10.64 6.93 14.44
CA GLU A 79 10.07 7.78 13.38
C GLU A 79 10.68 7.53 11.98
N GLY A 80 11.95 7.09 11.89
CA GLY A 80 12.65 6.80 10.63
C GLY A 80 12.03 5.64 9.87
N THR A 81 11.60 4.60 10.61
CA THR A 81 10.92 3.44 10.01
C THR A 81 9.67 3.84 9.22
N ALA A 82 8.90 4.83 9.69
CA ALA A 82 7.65 5.26 9.07
C ALA A 82 7.92 5.96 7.73
N ARG A 83 8.87 6.90 7.73
CA ARG A 83 9.27 7.63 6.53
C ARG A 83 9.93 6.73 5.48
N GLN A 84 10.70 5.73 5.90
CA GLN A 84 11.28 4.73 4.99
C GLN A 84 10.20 3.86 4.34
N ARG A 85 9.14 3.48 5.07
CA ARG A 85 7.95 2.82 4.50
C ARG A 85 7.24 3.71 3.49
N HIS A 86 7.14 5.01 3.79
CA HIS A 86 6.57 6.00 2.87
C HIS A 86 7.39 6.07 1.56
N LEU A 87 8.71 6.13 1.65
CA LEU A 87 9.61 6.14 0.50
C LEU A 87 9.52 4.83 -0.30
N ALA A 88 9.63 3.67 0.35
CA ALA A 88 9.47 2.36 -0.28
C ALA A 88 8.15 2.25 -1.05
N LYS A 89 7.05 2.73 -0.46
CA LYS A 89 5.75 2.79 -1.14
C LYS A 89 5.77 3.68 -2.39
N ARG A 90 6.41 4.87 -2.33
CA ARG A 90 6.51 5.78 -3.49
C ARG A 90 7.31 5.13 -4.62
N TYR A 91 8.44 4.51 -4.29
CA TYR A 91 9.27 3.78 -5.25
C TYR A 91 8.53 2.57 -5.82
N PHE A 92 7.86 1.75 -5.00
CA PHE A 92 7.00 0.66 -5.46
C PHE A 92 5.95 1.15 -6.46
N THR A 93 5.27 2.25 -6.12
CA THR A 93 4.21 2.81 -6.97
C THR A 93 4.77 3.32 -8.30
N ALA A 94 5.91 4.03 -8.28
CA ALA A 94 6.58 4.46 -9.50
C ALA A 94 7.02 3.25 -10.34
N GLY A 95 7.65 2.27 -9.69
CA GLY A 95 8.25 1.07 -10.25
C GLY A 95 7.31 0.06 -10.88
N VAL A 96 6.19 -0.19 -10.21
CA VAL A 96 5.28 -1.29 -10.54
C VAL A 96 3.96 -0.77 -11.09
N LEU A 97 3.46 0.37 -10.59
CA LEU A 97 2.09 0.82 -10.86
C LEU A 97 1.98 1.95 -11.89
N LYS A 98 3.01 2.79 -12.01
CA LYS A 98 3.01 3.96 -12.91
C LYS A 98 3.81 3.70 -14.20
N THR A 99 4.74 2.76 -14.22
CA THR A 99 5.44 2.33 -15.44
C THR A 99 4.70 1.20 -16.15
N SER A 100 4.85 1.12 -17.47
CA SER A 100 4.36 0.00 -18.30
C SER A 100 5.47 -0.98 -18.66
N GLY A 101 6.57 -0.95 -17.91
CA GLY A 101 7.75 -1.76 -18.19
C GLY A 101 7.62 -3.20 -17.72
N GLN A 102 8.75 -3.90 -17.72
CA GLN A 102 8.81 -5.34 -17.49
C GLN A 102 8.39 -5.71 -16.07
N ILE A 103 8.66 -4.84 -15.10
CA ILE A 103 8.24 -5.04 -13.71
C ILE A 103 6.71 -5.07 -13.59
N ASN A 104 6.02 -4.15 -14.27
CA ASN A 104 4.55 -4.14 -14.31
C ASN A 104 4.02 -5.45 -14.91
N GLN A 105 4.68 -5.98 -15.94
CA GLN A 105 4.30 -7.26 -16.53
C GLN A 105 4.36 -8.40 -15.49
N TYR A 106 5.47 -8.57 -14.77
CA TYR A 106 5.59 -9.61 -13.73
C TYR A 106 4.56 -9.48 -12.62
N TYR A 107 4.23 -8.24 -12.25
CA TYR A 107 3.16 -7.96 -11.31
C TYR A 107 1.80 -8.41 -11.86
N THR A 108 1.45 -8.03 -13.10
CA THR A 108 0.16 -8.39 -13.72
C THR A 108 0.00 -9.89 -13.97
N THR A 109 1.10 -10.63 -14.19
CA THR A 109 1.08 -12.10 -14.37
C THR A 109 1.13 -12.86 -13.04
N GLY A 110 1.22 -12.17 -11.91
CA GLY A 110 1.29 -12.79 -10.58
C GLY A 110 2.62 -13.51 -10.31
N THR A 111 3.68 -13.16 -11.03
CA THR A 111 5.01 -13.76 -10.89
C THR A 111 5.86 -13.00 -9.87
N LEU A 112 5.67 -11.68 -9.77
CA LEU A 112 6.25 -10.87 -8.70
C LEU A 112 5.59 -11.23 -7.36
N ALA A 113 6.37 -11.73 -6.41
CA ALA A 113 5.89 -12.10 -5.07
C ALA A 113 6.36 -11.13 -3.98
N GLY A 114 7.51 -10.50 -4.19
CA GLY A 114 8.11 -9.58 -3.23
C GLY A 114 9.10 -8.63 -3.88
N VAL A 115 9.45 -7.56 -3.17
CA VAL A 115 10.50 -6.62 -3.56
C VAL A 115 11.43 -6.33 -2.38
N GLU A 116 12.63 -5.85 -2.66
CA GLU A 116 13.56 -5.27 -1.68
C GLU A 116 14.02 -3.92 -2.19
N PHE A 117 14.01 -2.91 -1.31
CA PHE A 117 14.51 -1.58 -1.62
C PHE A 117 15.91 -1.41 -1.06
N ASP A 118 16.81 -0.90 -1.88
CA ASP A 118 18.15 -0.52 -1.49
C ASP A 118 18.39 0.93 -1.93
N TRP A 119 18.44 1.82 -0.96
CA TRP A 119 18.76 3.24 -1.17
C TRP A 119 20.05 3.63 -0.46
N PHE A 120 20.81 2.68 0.07
CA PHE A 120 22.16 2.96 0.59
C PHE A 120 23.21 2.95 -0.51
N LEU A 121 22.86 2.41 -1.70
CA LEU A 121 23.62 2.55 -2.95
C LEU A 121 25.10 2.12 -2.83
N GLU A 122 25.43 1.23 -1.88
CA GLU A 122 26.77 0.68 -1.81
C GLU A 122 27.02 -0.18 -3.04
N ASP A 123 28.11 0.10 -3.76
CA ASP A 123 28.48 -0.52 -5.04
C ASP A 123 28.70 -2.06 -4.99
N ASN A 124 28.45 -2.75 -3.87
CA ASN A 124 28.74 -4.17 -3.69
C ASN A 124 27.63 -5.01 -3.03
N PHE A 125 26.45 -4.46 -2.70
CA PHE A 125 25.38 -5.25 -2.09
C PHE A 125 24.34 -5.71 -3.12
N GLU A 126 24.72 -6.66 -3.98
CA GLU A 126 23.73 -7.41 -4.75
C GLU A 126 23.21 -8.59 -3.90
N PRO A 127 21.88 -8.68 -3.66
CA PRO A 127 21.29 -9.80 -2.94
C PRO A 127 21.63 -11.14 -3.60
N SER A 128 22.09 -12.12 -2.81
CA SER A 128 22.33 -13.50 -3.25
C SER A 128 21.50 -14.48 -2.40
N PRO A 129 20.83 -15.53 -2.93
CA PRO A 129 20.49 -15.87 -4.31
C PRO A 129 18.98 -15.95 -4.62
N GLY A 130 18.63 -15.65 -5.88
CA GLY A 130 17.33 -15.96 -6.51
C GLY A 130 16.39 -14.76 -6.60
N TYR A 131 16.35 -14.09 -7.74
CA TYR A 131 15.44 -12.95 -8.02
C TYR A 131 14.96 -13.01 -9.48
N LEU A 132 13.97 -12.19 -9.83
CA LEU A 132 13.53 -12.03 -11.22
C LEU A 132 14.62 -11.36 -12.04
N PRO A 133 14.80 -11.64 -13.33
CA PRO A 133 15.92 -11.11 -14.12
C PRO A 133 15.88 -9.58 -14.38
N VAL A 134 15.00 -8.84 -13.68
CA VAL A 134 14.79 -7.40 -13.84
C VAL A 134 14.92 -6.70 -12.49
N ARG A 135 15.68 -5.60 -12.47
CA ARG A 135 15.81 -4.66 -11.35
C ARG A 135 15.32 -3.29 -11.78
N ALA A 136 14.65 -2.55 -10.89
CA ALA A 136 14.33 -1.15 -11.13
C ALA A 136 15.47 -0.26 -10.61
N GLU A 137 15.93 0.68 -11.44
CA GLU A 137 16.87 1.73 -11.06
C GLU A 137 16.11 3.05 -11.05
N PHE A 138 15.90 3.61 -9.85
CA PHE A 138 15.32 4.93 -9.73
C PHE A 138 16.41 5.97 -9.88
N VAL A 139 16.28 6.85 -10.86
CA VAL A 139 17.26 7.90 -11.17
C VAL A 139 16.64 9.28 -11.04
N ASP A 140 17.44 10.25 -10.61
CA ASP A 140 17.02 11.64 -10.61
C ASP A 140 17.09 12.29 -12.01
N SER A 141 16.80 13.60 -12.09
CA SER A 141 16.85 14.34 -13.36
C SER A 141 18.25 14.46 -13.97
N THR A 142 19.30 14.20 -13.19
CA THR A 142 20.71 14.21 -13.62
C THR A 142 21.19 12.83 -14.08
N GLY A 143 20.39 11.78 -13.87
CA GLY A 143 20.72 10.39 -14.17
C GLY A 143 21.45 9.67 -13.04
N ALA A 144 21.59 10.28 -11.86
CA ALA A 144 22.17 9.62 -10.70
C ALA A 144 21.15 8.64 -10.09
N VAL A 145 21.59 7.42 -9.78
CA VAL A 145 20.76 6.43 -9.08
C VAL A 145 20.51 6.90 -7.66
N VAL A 146 19.26 6.81 -7.21
CA VAL A 146 18.82 7.16 -5.85
C VAL A 146 18.28 5.96 -5.09
N CYS A 147 17.85 4.90 -5.79
CA CYS A 147 17.37 3.66 -5.18
C CYS A 147 17.37 2.52 -6.20
N TYR A 148 17.69 1.32 -5.76
CA TYR A 148 17.43 0.06 -6.44
C TYR A 148 16.20 -0.62 -5.85
N MET A 149 15.36 -1.22 -6.71
CA MET A 149 14.32 -2.16 -6.28
C MET A 149 14.56 -3.53 -6.93
N TYR A 150 14.94 -4.48 -6.10
CA TYR A 150 15.11 -5.87 -6.48
C TYR A 150 13.75 -6.57 -6.46
N CYS A 151 13.44 -7.30 -7.53
CA CYS A 151 12.15 -7.94 -7.72
C CYS A 151 12.29 -9.46 -7.58
N TYR A 152 11.43 -10.10 -6.79
CA TYR A 152 11.55 -11.52 -6.47
C TYR A 152 10.32 -12.31 -6.93
N ASP A 153 10.56 -13.53 -7.40
CA ASP A 153 9.52 -14.56 -7.41
C ASP A 153 9.31 -15.11 -5.99
N LEU A 154 8.35 -16.02 -5.81
CA LEU A 154 8.03 -16.55 -4.48
C LEU A 154 9.22 -17.28 -3.82
N ALA A 155 9.97 -18.07 -4.58
CA ALA A 155 11.09 -18.84 -4.03
C ALA A 155 12.24 -17.91 -3.63
N GLY A 156 12.55 -16.96 -4.50
CA GLY A 156 13.55 -15.92 -4.27
C GLY A 156 13.24 -15.05 -3.07
N TYR A 157 11.99 -14.59 -2.95
CA TYR A 157 11.56 -13.77 -1.83
C TYR A 157 11.68 -14.52 -0.49
N LEU A 158 11.24 -15.78 -0.43
CA LEU A 158 11.33 -16.58 0.78
C LEU A 158 12.78 -16.90 1.16
N ALA A 159 13.63 -17.18 0.17
CA ALA A 159 15.06 -17.42 0.41
C ALA A 159 15.74 -16.16 0.97
N ARG A 160 15.49 -15.00 0.34
CA ARG A 160 16.03 -13.71 0.77
C ARG A 160 15.54 -13.31 2.16
N HIS A 161 14.25 -13.49 2.44
CA HIS A 161 13.67 -13.24 3.75
C HIS A 161 14.35 -14.09 4.84
N ALA A 162 14.51 -15.39 4.60
CA ALA A 162 15.16 -16.29 5.55
C ALA A 162 16.64 -15.98 5.76
N GLU A 163 17.36 -15.57 4.71
CA GLU A 163 18.75 -15.13 4.79
C GLU A 163 18.89 -13.90 5.68
N LEU A 164 18.06 -12.87 5.45
CA LEU A 164 18.06 -11.65 6.26
C LEU A 164 17.71 -11.93 7.72
N GLU A 165 16.70 -12.76 8.00
CA GLU A 165 16.38 -13.17 9.39
C GLU A 165 17.55 -13.92 10.05
N ALA A 166 18.28 -14.75 9.30
CA ALA A 166 19.46 -15.43 9.80
C ALA A 166 20.62 -14.46 10.09
N MET A 167 20.81 -13.43 9.25
CA MET A 167 21.81 -12.38 9.44
C MET A 167 21.48 -11.49 10.64
N LEU A 168 20.22 -11.06 10.78
CA LEU A 168 19.73 -10.24 11.89
C LEU A 168 19.71 -11.00 13.23
N GLY A 169 19.62 -12.33 13.19
CA GLY A 169 19.49 -13.16 14.39
C GLY A 169 18.11 -13.10 15.05
N HIS A 170 17.12 -12.50 14.39
CA HIS A 170 15.73 -12.44 14.83
C HIS A 170 14.75 -12.38 13.64
N PRO A 171 13.46 -12.73 13.84
CA PRO A 171 12.45 -12.57 12.79
C PRO A 171 12.26 -11.11 12.38
N MET A 172 11.94 -10.90 11.10
CA MET A 172 11.54 -9.57 10.63
C MET A 172 10.10 -9.26 11.03
N TYR A 173 9.85 -7.99 11.38
CA TYR A 173 8.52 -7.55 11.76
C TYR A 173 7.71 -7.13 10.53
N TYR A 174 6.52 -7.72 10.40
CA TYR A 174 5.55 -7.33 9.39
C TYR A 174 4.79 -6.10 9.85
N GLN A 175 4.88 -5.03 9.06
CA GLN A 175 4.06 -3.84 9.23
C GLN A 175 3.18 -3.65 8.00
N ARG A 176 1.88 -3.47 8.24
CA ARG A 176 0.93 -3.16 7.17
C ARG A 176 1.21 -1.75 6.70
N VAL A 177 1.72 -1.65 5.47
CA VAL A 177 1.92 -0.38 4.78
C VAL A 177 0.89 -0.35 3.69
N TRP A 178 -0.25 0.28 3.94
CA TRP A 178 -1.22 0.41 2.88
C TRP A 178 -0.52 1.12 1.71
N ALA A 179 -0.66 0.57 0.50
CA ALA A 179 -0.16 1.22 -0.72
C ALA A 179 -0.86 2.59 -0.99
N GLY A 180 -1.60 3.10 -0.01
CA GLY A 180 -1.73 4.51 0.34
C GLY A 180 -2.83 4.77 1.38
N ALA A 181 -2.79 5.90 2.08
CA ALA A 181 -3.99 6.68 2.39
C ALA A 181 -4.14 7.60 1.21
N VAL A 182 -4.63 6.99 0.15
CA VAL A 182 -4.92 7.77 -1.02
C VAL A 182 -6.37 8.16 -0.93
N VAL A 183 -6.61 9.44 -0.67
CA VAL A 183 -7.95 9.99 -0.75
C VAL A 183 -8.23 10.30 -2.21
N ARG A 184 -8.87 9.35 -2.91
CA ARG A 184 -9.12 9.46 -4.36
C ARG A 184 -10.54 9.93 -4.66
N GLY A 185 -10.66 11.01 -5.45
CA GLY A 185 -11.87 11.39 -6.15
C GLY A 185 -11.72 11.16 -7.66
N THR A 186 -12.52 10.29 -8.26
CA THR A 186 -12.37 9.89 -9.67
C THR A 186 -13.26 10.64 -10.67
N ASP A 187 -14.08 11.59 -10.23
CA ASP A 187 -14.97 12.34 -11.13
C ASP A 187 -14.26 13.48 -11.85
N SER A 188 -14.15 13.43 -13.18
CA SER A 188 -13.63 14.56 -14.00
C SER A 188 -14.43 15.85 -13.84
N HIS A 189 -15.66 15.78 -13.32
CA HIS A 189 -16.51 16.94 -13.05
C HIS A 189 -16.71 17.21 -11.56
N GLY A 190 -16.23 16.31 -10.70
CA GLY A 190 -16.41 16.38 -9.25
C GLY A 190 -15.18 16.95 -8.55
N HIS A 191 -15.37 17.41 -7.32
CA HIS A 191 -14.29 17.85 -6.46
C HIS A 191 -14.29 17.03 -5.18
N SER A 192 -13.11 16.64 -4.70
CA SER A 192 -12.90 16.18 -3.33
C SER A 192 -12.62 17.38 -2.43
N GLU A 193 -13.08 17.31 -1.19
CA GLU A 193 -13.06 18.49 -0.32
C GLU A 193 -12.81 18.18 1.16
N ILE A 194 -12.20 19.15 1.83
CA ILE A 194 -12.10 19.24 3.28
C ILE A 194 -12.79 20.55 3.69
N LYS A 195 -13.87 20.43 4.46
CA LYS A 195 -14.82 21.52 4.77
C LYS A 195 -14.70 22.07 6.19
N LYS A 196 -13.80 21.51 6.99
CA LYS A 196 -13.63 21.80 8.42
C LYS A 196 -12.14 21.87 8.76
N ASP A 197 -11.89 22.41 9.93
CA ASP A 197 -10.54 22.74 10.38
C ASP A 197 -9.82 21.50 10.95
N ASP A 198 -8.50 21.57 11.07
CA ASP A 198 -7.66 20.64 11.83
C ASP A 198 -7.74 19.15 11.43
N ASN A 199 -7.84 18.84 10.13
CA ASN A 199 -7.70 17.46 9.65
C ASN A 199 -6.27 17.17 9.20
N GLU A 200 -5.81 15.93 9.39
CA GLU A 200 -4.50 15.48 8.95
C GLU A 200 -4.66 14.30 8.00
N ILE A 201 -4.11 14.45 6.79
CA ILE A 201 -4.11 13.41 5.75
C ILE A 201 -2.66 13.04 5.47
N ARG A 202 -2.24 11.91 6.02
CA ARG A 202 -0.92 11.33 5.79
C ARG A 202 -1.03 10.29 4.70
N GLY A 203 -0.84 10.75 3.47
CA GLY A 203 -1.00 10.00 2.23
C GLY A 203 -1.47 10.94 1.11
N VAL A 204 -1.27 10.55 -0.15
CA VAL A 204 -1.54 11.42 -1.29
C VAL A 204 -3.05 11.69 -1.45
N PHE A 205 -3.48 12.95 -1.33
CA PHE A 205 -4.84 13.37 -1.67
C PHE A 205 -4.94 13.56 -3.19
N ALA A 206 -5.78 12.81 -3.91
CA ALA A 206 -5.80 12.85 -5.37
C ALA A 206 -7.21 13.06 -5.95
N ALA A 207 -7.44 14.19 -6.62
CA ALA A 207 -8.69 14.47 -7.32
C ALA A 207 -8.50 15.62 -8.33
N PRO A 208 -9.22 15.60 -9.47
CA PRO A 208 -9.08 16.63 -10.52
C PRO A 208 -9.37 18.04 -10.00
N LYS A 209 -10.24 18.14 -8.99
CA LYS A 209 -10.51 19.38 -8.26
C LYS A 209 -10.42 19.12 -6.76
N VAL A 210 -9.59 19.89 -6.07
CA VAL A 210 -9.42 19.82 -4.62
C VAL A 210 -9.79 21.15 -3.98
N LYS A 211 -10.64 21.07 -2.94
CA LYS A 211 -11.11 22.24 -2.20
C LYS A 211 -10.91 22.07 -0.70
N ILE A 212 -10.02 22.87 -0.12
CA ILE A 212 -9.74 22.90 1.33
C ILE A 212 -10.22 24.26 1.83
N ASP A 213 -11.45 24.30 2.36
CA ASP A 213 -12.21 25.53 2.64
C ASP A 213 -11.88 26.20 3.98
N LYS A 214 -11.17 25.48 4.84
CA LYS A 214 -11.00 25.75 6.27
C LYS A 214 -9.54 25.66 6.67
N HIS A 215 -9.16 26.08 7.87
CA HIS A 215 -7.76 26.27 8.27
C HIS A 215 -7.22 25.08 9.07
N GLY A 216 -5.91 25.03 9.31
CA GLY A 216 -5.29 24.01 10.16
C GLY A 216 -5.22 22.61 9.54
N ASN A 217 -5.62 22.41 8.29
CA ASN A 217 -5.49 21.11 7.65
C ASN A 217 -4.05 20.88 7.20
N ASN A 218 -3.55 19.67 7.47
CA ASN A 218 -2.19 19.25 7.16
C ASN A 218 -2.19 18.07 6.18
N LEU A 219 -1.62 18.27 4.99
CA LEU A 219 -1.45 17.27 3.95
C LEU A 219 0.06 17.17 3.63
N PRO A 220 0.88 16.56 4.51
CA PRO A 220 2.34 16.51 4.34
C PRO A 220 2.78 15.83 3.04
N ASP A 221 2.06 14.79 2.62
CA ASP A 221 2.37 14.04 1.39
C ASP A 221 1.85 14.72 0.12
N GLY A 222 1.16 15.84 0.28
CA GLY A 222 0.70 16.68 -0.82
C GLY A 222 -0.55 16.21 -1.52
N VAL A 223 -0.75 16.78 -2.71
CA VAL A 223 -1.91 16.55 -3.55
C VAL A 223 -1.46 16.19 -4.97
N GLU A 224 -2.03 15.12 -5.53
CA GLU A 224 -1.77 14.68 -6.92
C GLU A 224 -3.02 14.81 -7.80
N TYR A 225 -2.81 14.81 -9.13
CA TYR A 225 -3.89 14.80 -10.13
C TYR A 225 -4.83 16.00 -10.02
N VAL A 226 -4.27 17.20 -9.83
CA VAL A 226 -5.07 18.42 -9.61
C VAL A 226 -5.00 19.33 -10.83
N ASP A 227 -6.14 19.54 -11.48
CA ASP A 227 -6.30 20.59 -12.49
C ASP A 227 -6.64 21.93 -11.83
N HIS A 228 -7.41 21.88 -10.73
CA HIS A 228 -7.77 23.07 -9.95
C HIS A 228 -7.69 22.83 -8.45
N MET A 229 -6.90 23.67 -7.77
CA MET A 229 -6.78 23.66 -6.32
C MET A 229 -7.33 24.96 -5.73
N HIS A 230 -8.19 24.83 -4.73
CA HIS A 230 -8.59 25.94 -3.86
C HIS A 230 -8.13 25.64 -2.44
N LEU A 231 -7.15 26.40 -1.97
CA LEU A 231 -6.55 26.26 -0.65
C LEU A 231 -6.82 27.53 0.16
N HIS A 232 -7.62 27.42 1.22
CA HIS A 232 -7.80 28.51 2.17
C HIS A 232 -6.47 28.81 2.90
N HIS A 233 -6.25 30.06 3.29
CA HIS A 233 -5.07 30.44 4.08
C HIS A 233 -5.02 29.68 5.42
N GLY A 234 -3.80 29.31 5.86
CA GLY A 234 -3.56 28.58 7.10
C GLY A 234 -3.61 27.05 7.00
N ASN A 235 -3.55 26.48 5.79
CA ASN A 235 -3.35 25.04 5.57
C ASN A 235 -1.92 24.76 5.10
N THR A 236 -1.44 23.55 5.41
CA THR A 236 -0.13 23.06 4.98
C THR A 236 -0.30 21.94 3.97
N VAL A 237 0.37 22.06 2.83
CA VAL A 237 0.39 21.06 1.77
C VAL A 237 1.83 20.90 1.32
N GLY A 238 2.41 19.69 1.47
CA GLY A 238 3.83 19.47 1.19
C GLY A 238 4.19 19.64 -0.29
N SER A 239 3.36 19.12 -1.20
CA SER A 239 3.55 19.29 -2.64
C SER A 239 2.22 19.32 -3.41
N THR A 240 2.24 19.86 -4.63
CA THR A 240 1.11 19.74 -5.57
C THR A 240 1.66 19.29 -6.90
N THR A 241 1.29 18.09 -7.32
CA THR A 241 1.85 17.45 -8.52
C THR A 241 0.74 17.15 -9.52
N GLN A 242 0.86 17.69 -10.73
CA GLN A 242 -0.03 17.32 -11.83
C GLN A 242 0.44 16.00 -12.44
N VAL A 243 -0.46 15.02 -12.53
CA VAL A 243 -0.22 13.74 -13.21
C VAL A 243 -1.33 13.51 -14.24
N ALA A 244 -1.07 12.73 -15.28
CA ALA A 244 -2.01 12.57 -16.40
C ALA A 244 -3.28 11.77 -16.05
N SER A 245 -3.21 10.89 -15.05
CA SER A 245 -4.34 10.06 -14.62
C SER A 245 -4.14 9.52 -13.21
N ILE A 246 -5.24 9.15 -12.54
CA ILE A 246 -5.21 8.30 -11.34
C ILE A 246 -5.61 6.87 -11.71
N ALA A 247 -4.93 5.90 -11.12
CA ALA A 247 -5.29 4.49 -11.26
C ALA A 247 -6.75 4.26 -10.81
N THR A 248 -7.51 3.56 -11.65
CA THR A 248 -8.95 3.33 -11.48
C THR A 248 -9.24 2.48 -10.24
N LEU A 249 -10.46 2.61 -9.71
CA LEU A 249 -10.96 1.80 -8.60
C LEU A 249 -10.95 0.30 -8.97
N ALA A 250 -9.96 -0.44 -8.47
CA ALA A 250 -10.06 -1.88 -8.38
C ALA A 250 -10.84 -2.21 -7.10
N MET A 251 -12.07 -2.71 -7.23
CA MET A 251 -12.73 -3.38 -6.11
C MET A 251 -12.01 -4.72 -5.88
N PRO A 252 -11.72 -5.12 -4.63
CA PRO A 252 -10.99 -6.36 -4.35
C PRO A 252 -11.74 -7.61 -4.83
N TRP A 253 -13.06 -7.51 -4.99
CA TRP A 253 -13.93 -8.58 -5.49
C TRP A 253 -14.99 -8.01 -6.42
N THR A 254 -15.45 -8.83 -7.35
CA THR A 254 -16.75 -8.63 -8.01
C THR A 254 -17.89 -8.79 -7.00
N GLU A 255 -19.06 -8.19 -7.28
CA GLU A 255 -20.24 -8.33 -6.43
C GLU A 255 -20.63 -9.81 -6.24
N SER A 256 -20.51 -10.64 -7.28
CA SER A 256 -20.84 -12.07 -7.19
C SER A 256 -19.88 -12.84 -6.30
N GLU A 257 -18.58 -12.55 -6.35
CA GLU A 257 -17.58 -13.18 -5.48
C GLU A 257 -17.79 -12.80 -4.03
N ALA A 258 -18.00 -11.51 -3.74
CA ALA A 258 -18.30 -11.04 -2.39
C ALA A 258 -19.59 -11.67 -1.85
N ARG A 259 -20.64 -11.75 -2.67
CA ARG A 259 -21.89 -12.42 -2.29
C ARG A 259 -21.65 -13.90 -1.96
N ALA A 260 -20.96 -14.63 -2.82
CA ALA A 260 -20.68 -16.05 -2.63
C ALA A 260 -19.84 -16.31 -1.36
N LEU A 261 -18.84 -15.47 -1.10
CA LEU A 261 -18.02 -15.53 0.11
C LEU A 261 -18.87 -15.40 1.37
N ALA A 262 -19.72 -14.37 1.45
CA ALA A 262 -20.60 -14.18 2.61
C ALA A 262 -21.66 -15.26 2.77
N GLN A 263 -22.17 -15.81 1.66
CA GLN A 263 -23.12 -16.93 1.70
C GLN A 263 -22.46 -18.17 2.30
N THR A 264 -21.21 -18.45 1.92
CA THR A 264 -20.42 -19.57 2.44
C THR A 264 -20.10 -19.37 3.93
N SER A 265 -19.88 -18.13 4.36
CA SER A 265 -19.59 -17.78 5.75
C SER A 265 -20.83 -17.60 6.64
N GLY A 266 -22.06 -17.71 6.10
CA GLY A 266 -23.30 -17.53 6.89
C GLY A 266 -23.58 -16.08 7.31
N THR A 267 -22.94 -15.11 6.67
CA THR A 267 -22.93 -13.66 7.01
C THR A 267 -23.52 -12.81 5.87
N TYR A 268 -24.36 -13.44 5.07
CA TYR A 268 -25.09 -12.85 3.95
C TYR A 268 -26.48 -12.36 4.38
N TYR A 269 -26.81 -11.12 4.01
CA TYR A 269 -28.09 -10.48 4.26
C TYR A 269 -28.74 -10.09 2.93
N ALA A 270 -29.88 -10.70 2.60
CA ALA A 270 -30.59 -10.50 1.33
C ALA A 270 -31.28 -9.13 1.18
N SER A 271 -31.21 -8.27 2.20
CA SER A 271 -31.86 -6.95 2.22
C SER A 271 -31.04 -5.96 3.06
N ASN A 272 -31.66 -4.85 3.49
CA ASN A 272 -31.00 -3.91 4.39
C ASN A 272 -30.74 -4.59 5.75
N VAL A 273 -29.55 -4.41 6.31
CA VAL A 273 -29.18 -4.91 7.63
C VAL A 273 -28.76 -3.76 8.52
N THR A 274 -29.20 -3.81 9.78
CA THR A 274 -28.74 -2.89 10.83
C THR A 274 -28.13 -3.69 11.96
N PHE A 275 -26.88 -3.36 12.28
CA PHE A 275 -26.19 -3.84 13.46
C PHE A 275 -26.29 -2.79 14.56
N ASN A 276 -26.57 -3.23 15.78
CA ASN A 276 -26.67 -2.38 16.97
C ASN A 276 -26.27 -3.16 18.22
N SER A 277 -26.31 -2.56 19.40
CA SER A 277 -25.84 -3.23 20.63
C SER A 277 -26.62 -4.52 20.99
N CYS A 278 -27.85 -4.68 20.50
CA CYS A 278 -28.65 -5.90 20.68
C CYS A 278 -28.43 -6.95 19.58
N ASN A 279 -27.85 -6.54 18.46
CA ASN A 279 -27.50 -7.38 17.31
C ASN A 279 -26.17 -6.89 16.73
N PRO A 280 -25.05 -7.13 17.43
CA PRO A 280 -23.74 -6.62 17.01
C PRO A 280 -23.32 -7.26 15.67
N PRO A 281 -22.47 -6.58 14.89
CA PRO A 281 -21.97 -7.18 13.66
C PRO A 281 -21.08 -8.39 13.99
N PRO A 282 -21.19 -9.49 13.24
CA PRO A 282 -20.30 -10.63 13.42
C PRO A 282 -18.88 -10.28 12.98
N SER A 283 -17.90 -10.91 13.60
CA SER A 283 -16.52 -10.93 13.07
C SER A 283 -16.50 -11.70 11.75
N GLY A 284 -15.61 -11.31 10.82
CA GLY A 284 -15.48 -11.97 9.53
C GLY A 284 -15.90 -11.10 8.34
N PHE A 285 -16.53 -11.71 7.34
CA PHE A 285 -16.90 -11.05 6.09
C PHE A 285 -18.41 -10.89 5.99
N VAL A 286 -18.95 -9.68 6.05
CA VAL A 286 -20.39 -9.40 5.98
C VAL A 286 -20.77 -8.87 4.61
N PHE A 287 -21.82 -9.43 4.00
CA PHE A 287 -22.38 -8.90 2.76
C PHE A 287 -23.87 -8.57 2.90
N GLY A 288 -24.28 -7.39 2.46
CA GLY A 288 -25.67 -6.98 2.34
C GLY A 288 -26.06 -6.61 0.92
N ASP A 289 -27.12 -7.22 0.37
CA ASP A 289 -27.71 -6.82 -0.92
C ASP A 289 -28.38 -5.43 -0.84
N GLY A 290 -28.72 -4.98 0.37
CA GLY A 290 -29.24 -3.66 0.66
C GLY A 290 -28.19 -2.70 1.23
N ASP A 291 -28.67 -1.80 2.10
CA ASP A 291 -27.83 -0.93 2.91
C ASP A 291 -27.32 -1.70 4.14
N ILE A 292 -26.08 -1.45 4.55
CA ILE A 292 -25.55 -1.84 5.86
C ILE A 292 -25.52 -0.60 6.74
N LYS A 293 -26.18 -0.67 7.89
CA LYS A 293 -26.11 0.35 8.94
C LYS A 293 -25.44 -0.25 10.18
N ILE A 294 -24.42 0.42 10.70
CA ILE A 294 -23.66 0.00 11.89
C ILE A 294 -23.90 1.07 12.96
N ASP A 295 -24.61 0.70 14.01
CA ASP A 295 -25.10 1.59 15.08
C ASP A 295 -24.77 0.97 16.45
N VAL A 296 -23.49 0.62 16.61
CA VAL A 296 -22.90 0.09 17.86
C VAL A 296 -21.98 1.14 18.45
N GLU A 297 -21.87 1.19 19.78
CA GLU A 297 -20.95 2.08 20.49
C GLU A 297 -19.92 1.25 21.26
N ASP A 298 -18.71 1.79 21.40
CA ASP A 298 -17.61 1.18 22.16
C ASP A 298 -17.31 -0.27 21.73
N PHE A 299 -17.50 -0.56 20.43
CA PHE A 299 -17.40 -1.91 19.88
C PHE A 299 -16.07 -2.12 19.17
N ILE A 300 -15.45 -3.27 19.44
CA ILE A 300 -14.20 -3.70 18.80
C ILE A 300 -14.48 -4.95 17.99
N SER A 301 -14.13 -4.95 16.70
CA SER A 301 -14.31 -6.14 15.87
C SER A 301 -13.39 -6.20 14.66
N THR A 302 -13.12 -7.43 14.23
CA THR A 302 -12.41 -7.72 12.98
C THR A 302 -13.44 -8.13 11.92
N THR A 303 -13.91 -7.16 11.14
CA THR A 303 -14.99 -7.35 10.16
C THR A 303 -14.72 -6.59 8.87
N THR A 304 -15.03 -7.20 7.73
CA THR A 304 -15.15 -6.52 6.43
C THR A 304 -16.63 -6.39 6.09
N PHE A 305 -17.12 -5.17 5.87
CA PHE A 305 -18.50 -4.92 5.47
C PHE A 305 -18.57 -4.58 3.99
N VAL A 306 -19.35 -5.37 3.26
CA VAL A 306 -19.60 -5.18 1.84
C VAL A 306 -21.08 -4.98 1.60
N ALA A 307 -21.46 -3.82 1.06
CA ALA A 307 -22.83 -3.54 0.68
C ALA A 307 -22.93 -3.40 -0.83
N ARG A 308 -23.99 -3.94 -1.42
CA ARG A 308 -24.35 -3.59 -2.79
C ARG A 308 -24.73 -2.10 -2.87
N LYS A 309 -25.52 -1.63 -1.90
CA LYS A 309 -25.92 -0.23 -1.80
C LYS A 309 -24.98 0.48 -0.82
N LYS A 310 -25.50 1.10 0.22
CA LYS A 310 -24.77 2.06 1.05
C LYS A 310 -24.26 1.44 2.36
N ILE A 311 -23.14 1.95 2.86
CA ILE A 311 -22.68 1.70 4.24
C ILE A 311 -22.82 2.97 5.07
N GLU A 312 -23.40 2.87 6.26
CA GLU A 312 -23.49 3.97 7.24
C GLU A 312 -23.05 3.53 8.63
N LEU A 313 -21.96 4.12 9.14
CA LEU A 313 -21.53 3.98 10.52
C LEU A 313 -22.10 5.16 11.34
N LYS A 314 -22.79 4.87 12.44
CA LYS A 314 -23.49 5.85 13.29
C LYS A 314 -23.08 5.87 14.75
N GLY A 315 -22.65 4.74 15.31
CA GLY A 315 -22.26 4.72 16.71
C GLY A 315 -20.79 5.11 16.89
N ASP A 316 -20.49 5.65 18.07
CA ASP A 316 -19.22 6.31 18.39
C ASP A 316 -18.21 5.34 19.03
N ARG A 317 -16.93 5.74 19.04
CA ARG A 317 -15.86 5.06 19.79
C ARG A 317 -15.62 3.59 19.40
N ASN A 318 -15.88 3.24 18.14
CA ASN A 318 -15.66 1.87 17.66
C ASN A 318 -14.24 1.69 17.13
N THR A 319 -13.72 0.47 17.26
CA THR A 319 -12.50 0.03 16.59
C THR A 319 -12.85 -1.11 15.63
N PHE A 320 -12.76 -0.87 14.33
CA PHE A 320 -12.98 -1.90 13.33
C PHE A 320 -11.69 -2.17 12.56
N THR A 321 -11.24 -3.42 12.60
CA THR A 321 -10.13 -3.89 11.76
C THR A 321 -10.69 -4.75 10.63
N CYS A 322 -10.23 -4.52 9.40
CA CYS A 322 -10.63 -5.31 8.25
C CYS A 322 -10.25 -6.80 8.43
N HIS A 323 -11.17 -7.69 8.04
CA HIS A 323 -10.95 -9.13 8.06
C HIS A 323 -10.33 -9.63 6.74
N THR A 324 -10.77 -9.11 5.60
CA THR A 324 -10.49 -9.69 4.28
C THR A 324 -9.97 -8.65 3.31
N ALA A 325 -8.93 -9.00 2.55
CA ALA A 325 -8.28 -8.17 1.52
C ALA A 325 -8.07 -6.71 1.93
N HIS A 326 -7.80 -6.48 3.22
CA HIS A 326 -7.55 -5.17 3.80
C HIS A 326 -8.68 -4.15 3.64
N ALA A 327 -9.84 -4.57 3.15
CA ALA A 327 -11.01 -3.72 2.94
C ALA A 327 -11.90 -3.77 4.18
N LEU A 328 -12.18 -2.60 4.74
CA LEU A 328 -13.11 -2.48 5.85
C LEU A 328 -14.53 -2.21 5.33
N PHE A 329 -14.69 -1.21 4.47
CA PHE A 329 -15.98 -0.83 3.89
C PHE A 329 -15.92 -0.90 2.36
N VAL A 330 -16.78 -1.70 1.75
CA VAL A 330 -16.92 -1.77 0.29
C VAL A 330 -18.37 -1.53 -0.09
N SER A 331 -18.61 -0.58 -0.99
CA SER A 331 -19.94 -0.25 -1.48
C SER A 331 -19.97 -0.21 -3.01
N TYR A 332 -20.73 -1.12 -3.62
CA TYR A 332 -20.74 -1.28 -5.08
C TYR A 332 -21.54 -0.20 -5.81
N ASP A 333 -22.61 0.33 -5.23
CA ASP A 333 -23.49 1.34 -5.87
C ASP A 333 -23.97 2.43 -4.90
N GLY A 334 -23.50 2.45 -3.65
CA GLY A 334 -23.94 3.41 -2.64
C GLY A 334 -22.83 4.32 -2.12
N ASP A 335 -23.20 5.26 -1.25
CA ASP A 335 -22.22 6.05 -0.50
C ASP A 335 -21.64 5.22 0.67
N ILE A 336 -20.45 5.58 1.14
CA ILE A 336 -19.97 5.24 2.49
C ILE A 336 -20.09 6.50 3.34
N LYS A 337 -20.77 6.40 4.49
CA LYS A 337 -20.98 7.53 5.42
C LYS A 337 -20.52 7.17 6.83
N ILE A 338 -19.55 7.90 7.34
CA ILE A 338 -19.09 7.85 8.73
C ILE A 338 -19.75 9.02 9.44
N LYS A 339 -20.84 8.74 10.16
CA LYS A 339 -21.69 9.71 10.88
C LYS A 339 -21.49 9.66 12.40
N SER A 340 -20.37 9.11 12.82
CA SER A 340 -19.97 8.90 14.19
C SER A 340 -18.59 9.47 14.45
N LYS A 341 -18.29 9.74 15.71
CA LYS A 341 -17.00 10.31 16.16
C LYS A 341 -16.16 9.27 16.89
N ASP A 342 -14.88 9.60 17.07
CA ASP A 342 -13.96 8.85 17.92
C ASP A 342 -13.71 7.40 17.46
N ASN A 343 -13.91 7.07 16.17
CA ASN A 343 -13.71 5.71 15.67
C ASN A 343 -12.28 5.49 15.16
N VAL A 344 -11.79 4.26 15.30
CA VAL A 344 -10.57 3.76 14.67
C VAL A 344 -10.97 2.73 13.61
N LEU A 345 -10.70 3.04 12.34
CA LEU A 345 -11.14 2.28 11.18
C LEU A 345 -9.91 1.79 10.42
N GLU A 346 -9.50 0.54 10.65
CA GLU A 346 -8.32 -0.05 10.04
C GLU A 346 -8.68 -0.90 8.82
N GLY A 347 -8.66 -0.28 7.66
CA GLY A 347 -8.88 -0.91 6.38
C GLY A 347 -9.45 0.05 5.35
N GLU A 348 -9.45 -0.38 4.10
CA GLU A 348 -9.86 0.44 2.98
C GLU A 348 -11.36 0.75 3.01
N CYS A 349 -11.70 1.97 2.62
CA CYS A 349 -13.05 2.45 2.41
C CYS A 349 -13.26 2.74 0.92
N LEU A 350 -13.99 1.87 0.24
CA LEU A 350 -14.05 1.79 -1.22
C LEU A 350 -15.47 1.92 -1.73
N THR A 351 -15.71 2.87 -2.64
CA THR A 351 -17.00 3.01 -3.30
C THR A 351 -16.85 3.58 -4.72
N VAL A 352 -17.81 3.28 -5.60
CA VAL A 352 -17.96 3.98 -6.89
C VAL A 352 -18.70 5.32 -6.75
N LYS A 353 -19.26 5.63 -5.57
CA LYS A 353 -19.99 6.87 -5.28
C LYS A 353 -19.18 7.75 -4.32
N LYS A 354 -19.71 8.13 -3.15
CA LYS A 354 -19.07 9.13 -2.28
C LYS A 354 -18.68 8.52 -0.94
N VAL A 355 -17.48 8.88 -0.46
CA VAL A 355 -17.12 8.70 0.95
C VAL A 355 -17.34 10.03 1.67
N LYS A 356 -18.05 9.99 2.81
CA LYS A 356 -18.35 11.16 3.64
C LYS A 356 -17.97 10.88 5.08
N VAL A 357 -17.05 11.67 5.62
CA VAL A 357 -16.77 11.73 7.07
C VAL A 357 -17.50 12.95 7.61
N GLU A 358 -18.53 12.73 8.42
CA GLU A 358 -19.49 13.76 8.85
C GLU A 358 -19.37 14.13 10.34
N LYS A 359 -18.51 13.44 11.09
CA LYS A 359 -18.27 13.64 12.53
C LYS A 359 -16.78 13.56 12.87
N ASP A 360 -16.44 14.12 14.03
CA ASP A 360 -15.06 14.51 14.38
C ASP A 360 -14.22 13.33 14.89
N ARG A 361 -12.89 13.50 14.93
CA ARG A 361 -11.95 12.57 15.59
C ARG A 361 -12.02 11.12 15.12
N ASN A 362 -12.25 10.90 13.83
CA ASN A 362 -12.11 9.57 13.27
C ASN A 362 -10.68 9.36 12.77
N THR A 363 -10.13 8.19 13.08
CA THR A 363 -8.89 7.67 12.53
C THR A 363 -9.23 6.62 11.48
N ILE A 364 -8.76 6.82 10.24
CA ILE A 364 -8.95 5.89 9.13
C ILE A 364 -7.58 5.47 8.61
N HIS A 365 -7.23 4.20 8.80
CA HIS A 365 -6.00 3.63 8.26
C HIS A 365 -6.30 2.85 6.98
N GLY A 366 -5.72 3.28 5.87
CA GLY A 366 -5.86 2.67 4.55
C GLY A 366 -6.49 3.57 3.49
N ILE A 367 -6.70 3.02 2.29
CA ILE A 367 -7.17 3.77 1.14
C ILE A 367 -8.62 4.23 1.34
N VAL A 368 -8.89 5.52 1.12
CA VAL A 368 -10.24 6.08 1.12
C VAL A 368 -10.58 6.55 -0.29
N GLN A 369 -11.33 5.74 -1.03
CA GLN A 369 -11.58 5.97 -2.45
C GLN A 369 -13.05 6.04 -2.80
N GLY A 370 -13.40 7.08 -3.57
CA GLY A 370 -14.72 7.30 -4.12
C GLY A 370 -14.67 8.03 -5.46
N LYS A 371 -15.83 8.18 -6.11
CA LYS A 371 -16.05 9.25 -7.10
C LYS A 371 -15.82 10.63 -6.49
N ARG A 372 -16.13 10.80 -5.19
CA ARG A 372 -15.81 11.99 -4.41
C ARG A 372 -15.56 11.63 -2.94
N VAL A 373 -14.56 12.25 -2.33
CA VAL A 373 -14.34 12.18 -0.88
C VAL A 373 -14.60 13.55 -0.25
N SER A 374 -15.32 13.55 0.88
CA SER A 374 -15.73 14.77 1.58
C SER A 374 -15.51 14.59 3.08
N ILE A 375 -14.60 15.37 3.65
CA ILE A 375 -14.37 15.44 5.10
C ILE A 375 -15.09 16.70 5.59
N LYS A 376 -16.21 16.52 6.30
CA LYS A 376 -17.11 17.59 6.75
C LYS A 376 -17.04 17.83 8.26
N SER A 377 -16.04 17.26 8.90
CA SER A 377 -15.79 17.27 10.34
C SER A 377 -14.34 17.62 10.63
N LYS A 378 -14.04 17.91 11.89
CA LYS A 378 -12.70 18.34 12.33
C LYS A 378 -11.92 17.20 13.00
N GLU A 379 -10.62 17.38 13.15
CA GLU A 379 -9.74 16.49 13.92
C GLU A 379 -9.72 15.04 13.39
N ASN A 380 -10.02 14.81 12.11
CA ASN A 380 -9.91 13.46 11.54
C ASN A 380 -8.49 13.21 11.05
N PHE A 381 -8.05 11.97 11.23
CA PHE A 381 -6.78 11.47 10.76
C PHE A 381 -7.02 10.40 9.71
N VAL A 382 -6.45 10.57 8.51
CA VAL A 382 -6.48 9.56 7.45
C VAL A 382 -5.03 9.22 7.08
N SER A 383 -4.62 7.97 7.28
CA SER A 383 -3.21 7.55 7.13
C SER A 383 -3.02 6.24 6.37
N ASP A 384 -1.94 6.10 5.61
CA ASP A 384 -1.54 4.87 4.92
C ASP A 384 -0.90 3.85 5.85
N GLY A 385 -0.76 4.16 7.14
CA GLY A 385 0.10 3.42 8.05
C GLY A 385 1.60 3.62 7.79
N THR A 386 2.00 4.58 6.95
CA THR A 386 3.42 4.97 6.80
C THR A 386 3.82 6.13 7.70
N HIS A 387 2.95 6.58 8.61
CA HIS A 387 3.21 7.75 9.43
C HIS A 387 2.50 7.73 10.77
#